data_AF-A0AAP5WE18-F1
#
_entry.id   AF-A0AAP5WE18-F1
#
_cell.length_a   1.000
_cell.length_b   1.000
_cell.length_c   1.000
_cell.angle_alpha   90.00
_cell.angle_beta   90.00
_cell.angle_gamma   90.00
#
_symmetry.space_group_name_H-M   'P 1'
#
loop_
_entity.id
_entity.type
_entity.pdbx_description
1 polymer ?
#
loop_
_entity_poly.entity_id
_entity_poly.type
_entity_poly.pdbx_seq_one_letter_code
_entity_poly.pdbx_strand_id
1 'polypeptide(L)' 'MLINHIGSVLIKKFTVYLIRHGETYLNKFDRMQGWADAPLTPKGIQDAHMAAKKCKMFTLIKLFPVISLELFIRPTSF' A
#
# COMPACT_ATOMS: atom_id res chain seq x y z
N MET A 1 32.48 -21.73 -39.22
CA MET A 1 31.17 -21.89 -38.55
C MET A 1 31.15 -20.91 -37.39
N LEU A 2 30.32 -19.89 -37.53
CA LEU A 2 30.34 -18.63 -36.79
C LEU A 2 29.16 -18.60 -35.80
N ILE A 3 29.42 -17.99 -34.64
CA ILE A 3 28.46 -17.37 -33.70
C ILE A 3 27.86 -18.30 -32.62
N ASN A 4 28.63 -18.51 -31.54
CA ASN A 4 28.08 -18.71 -30.19
C ASN A 4 27.94 -17.34 -29.51
N HIS A 5 26.94 -16.56 -29.91
CA HIS A 5 26.59 -15.31 -29.23
C HIS A 5 25.08 -15.24 -29.03
N ILE A 6 24.55 -16.17 -28.23
CA ILE A 6 23.19 -16.07 -27.71
C ILE A 6 23.27 -15.04 -26.58
N GLY A 7 22.89 -13.82 -26.90
CA GLY A 7 22.93 -12.67 -26.00
C GLY A 7 22.30 -12.99 -24.65
N SER A 8 22.99 -12.59 -23.58
CA SER A 8 22.43 -12.66 -22.23
C SER A 8 21.18 -11.81 -22.17
N VAL A 9 20.01 -12.44 -22.08
CA VAL A 9 18.74 -11.76 -21.81
C VAL A 9 18.89 -11.06 -20.45
N LEU A 10 18.96 -9.72 -20.48
CA LEU A 10 19.08 -8.91 -19.29
C LEU A 10 17.78 -8.97 -18.48
N ILE A 11 17.68 -9.92 -17.56
CA ILE A 11 16.54 -9.99 -16.63
C ILE A 11 16.68 -8.84 -15.63
N LYS A 12 15.88 -7.79 -15.82
CA LYS A 12 15.86 -6.62 -14.95
C LYS A 12 15.16 -6.98 -13.64
N LYS A 13 15.94 -7.11 -12.56
CA LYS A 13 15.42 -7.37 -11.21
C LYS A 13 14.80 -6.09 -10.64
N PHE A 14 13.60 -6.20 -10.08
CA PHE A 14 12.93 -5.12 -9.36
C PHE A 14 12.50 -5.61 -7.98
N THR A 15 12.58 -4.73 -6.99
CA THR A 15 12.18 -5.03 -5.61
C THR A 15 10.85 -4.34 -5.32
N VAL A 16 9.84 -5.12 -4.94
CA VAL A 16 8.51 -4.59 -4.57
C VAL A 16 8.37 -4.65 -3.05
N TYR A 17 8.04 -3.51 -2.44
CA TYR A 17 7.71 -3.43 -1.02
C TYR A 17 6.20 -3.24 -0.88
N LEU A 18 5.53 -4.20 -0.24
CA LEU A 18 4.11 -4.11 0.08
C LEU A 18 3.94 -3.66 1.53
N ILE A 19 3.15 -2.61 1.75
CA ILE A 19 2.88 -2.04 3.06
C ILE A 19 1.38 -2.02 3.27
N ARG A 20 0.90 -2.65 4.35
CA ARG A 20 -0.51 -2.56 4.77
C ARG A 20 -0.73 -1.22 5.48
N HIS A 21 -1.92 -0.65 5.31
CA HIS A 21 -2.36 0.50 6.09
C HIS A 21 -2.37 0.18 7.61
N GLY A 22 -2.30 1.23 8.42
CA GLY A 22 -2.39 1.11 9.89
C GLY A 22 -3.77 0.66 10.36
N GLU A 23 -3.93 0.48 11.67
CA GLU A 23 -5.22 0.13 12.29
C GLU A 23 -6.33 1.14 11.94
N THR A 24 -7.49 0.64 11.52
CA THR A 24 -8.72 1.40 11.26
C THR A 24 -9.73 1.18 12.38
N TYR A 25 -10.75 2.05 12.47
CA TYR A 25 -11.82 1.85 13.46
C TYR A 25 -12.60 0.54 13.27
N LEU A 26 -12.80 0.08 12.03
CA LEU A 26 -13.48 -1.20 11.78
C LEU A 26 -12.65 -2.38 12.29
N ASN A 27 -11.32 -2.35 12.12
CA ASN A 27 -10.43 -3.35 12.72
C ASN A 27 -10.50 -3.32 14.25
N LYS A 28 -10.55 -2.13 14.84
CA LYS A 28 -10.63 -1.97 16.31
C LYS A 28 -11.92 -2.55 16.89
N PHE A 29 -13.01 -2.54 16.13
CA PHE A 29 -14.31 -3.09 16.55
C PHE A 29 -14.54 -4.53 16.02
N ASP A 30 -13.48 -5.21 15.58
CA ASP A 30 -13.53 -6.58 15.02
C ASP A 30 -14.59 -6.73 13.91
N ARG A 31 -14.73 -5.70 13.08
CA ARG A 31 -15.61 -5.71 11.90
C ARG A 31 -14.79 -6.06 10.66
N MET A 32 -15.35 -6.91 9.80
CA MET A 32 -14.75 -7.22 8.51
C MET A 32 -14.76 -5.98 7.60
N GLN A 33 -13.59 -5.56 7.11
CA GLN A 33 -13.44 -4.57 6.05
C GLN A 33 -13.29 -5.26 4.70
N GLY A 34 -14.35 -5.18 3.88
CA GLY A 34 -14.30 -5.50 2.46
C GLY A 34 -13.99 -4.23 1.65
N TRP A 35 -14.99 -3.75 0.91
CA TRP A 35 -14.91 -2.48 0.16
C TRP A 35 -15.29 -1.25 1.00
N ALA A 36 -15.63 -1.47 2.28
CA ALA A 36 -15.95 -0.39 3.21
C ALA A 36 -14.66 0.28 3.71
N ASP A 37 -14.57 1.59 3.51
CA ASP A 37 -13.47 2.39 4.04
C ASP A 37 -13.77 2.86 5.46
N ALA A 38 -12.74 2.95 6.29
CA ALA A 38 -12.84 3.53 7.62
C ALA A 38 -11.54 4.24 8.00
N PRO A 39 -11.63 5.37 8.72
CA PRO A 39 -10.46 6.16 9.06
C PRO A 39 -9.49 5.36 9.94
N LEU A 40 -8.22 5.73 9.87
CA LEU A 40 -7.18 5.23 10.78
C LEU A 40 -7.47 5.67 12.21
N THR A 41 -7.21 4.78 13.17
CA THR A 41 -7.20 5.16 14.58
C THR A 41 -5.95 6.00 14.87
N PRO A 42 -5.89 6.74 16.00
CA PRO A 42 -4.66 7.42 16.41
C PRO A 42 -3.45 6.48 16.48
N LYS A 43 -3.68 5.21 16.83
CA LYS A 43 -2.67 4.15 16.80
C LYS A 43 -2.26 3.81 15.36
N GLY A 44 -3.22 3.63 14.45
CA GLY A 44 -2.93 3.39 13.03
C GLY A 44 -2.14 4.50 12.36
N ILE A 45 -2.34 5.76 12.75
CA ILE A 45 -1.53 6.89 12.28
C ILE A 45 -0.08 6.78 12.79
N GLN A 46 0.12 6.43 14.06
CA GLN A 46 1.47 6.19 14.60
C GLN A 46 2.16 5.02 13.90
N ASP A 47 1.44 3.94 13.63
CA ASP A 47 1.94 2.79 12.87
C ASP A 47 2.40 3.20 11.47
N ALA A 48 1.62 4.05 10.78
CA ALA A 48 1.99 4.58 9.47
C ALA A 48 3.27 5.44 9.55
N HIS A 49 3.43 6.28 10.58
CA HIS A 49 4.67 7.04 10.78
C HIS A 49 5.87 6.16 11.07
N MET A 50 5.71 5.08 11.85
CA MET A 50 6.76 4.11 12.11
C MET A 50 7.15 3.35 10.84
N ALA A 51 6.17 2.95 10.03
CA ALA A 51 6.41 2.33 8.73
C ALA A 51 7.19 3.29 7.81
N ALA A 52 6.78 4.54 7.73
CA ALA A 52 7.47 5.57 6.94
C ALA A 52 8.93 5.76 7.38
N LYS A 53 9.20 5.78 8.70
CA LYS A 53 10.58 5.85 9.23
C LYS A 53 11.42 4.65 8.79
N LYS A 54 10.88 3.43 8.81
CA LYS A 54 11.56 2.22 8.33
C LYS A 54 11.78 2.28 6.81
N CYS A 55 10.82 2.83 6.07
CA CYS A 55 10.89 2.93 4.62
C CYS A 55 11.92 3.95 4.11
N LYS A 56 12.31 4.94 4.92
CA LYS A 56 13.40 5.89 4.56
C LYS A 56 14.73 5.20 4.27
N MET A 57 14.93 3.97 4.77
CA MET A 57 16.13 3.19 4.50
C MET A 57 16.18 2.63 3.07
N PHE A 58 15.03 2.58 2.38
CA PHE A 58 14.94 2.06 1.02
C PHE A 58 14.81 3.21 0.02
N THR A 59 15.56 3.14 -1.09
CA THR A 59 15.37 4.03 -2.24
C THR A 59 14.08 3.63 -2.96
N LEU A 60 12.98 4.31 -2.66
CA LEU A 60 11.69 4.11 -3.34
C LEU A 60 11.68 4.86 -4.67
N ILE A 61 11.46 4.14 -5.77
CA ILE A 61 11.39 4.72 -7.13
C ILE A 61 9.97 5.21 -7.43
N LYS A 62 8.95 4.49 -6.93
CA LYS A 62 7.53 4.81 -7.17
C LYS A 62 6.66 4.29 -6.02
N LEU A 63 5.64 5.07 -5.65
CA LEU A 63 4.65 4.73 -4.62
C LEU A 63 3.26 4.66 -5.27
N PHE A 64 2.49 3.63 -4.95
CA PHE A 64 1.12 3.45 -5.42
C PHE A 64 0.20 3.25 -4.21
N PRO A 65 -0.74 4.17 -3.92
CA PRO A 65 -1.74 3.96 -2.90
C PRO A 65 -2.83 3.02 -3.44
N VAL A 66 -3.23 2.02 -2.64
CA VAL A 66 -4.45 1.25 -2.90
C VAL A 66 -5.56 1.96 -2.13
N ILE A 67 -6.26 2.85 -2.81
CA ILE A 67 -7.40 3.59 -2.23
C ILE A 67 -8.64 2.74 -2.51
N SER A 68 -9.34 2.29 -1.46
CA SER A 68 -10.74 1.87 -1.62
C SER A 68 -11.53 3.14 -1.94
N LEU A 69 -12.15 3.15 -3.13
CA LEU A 69 -12.93 4.26 -3.66
C LEU A 69 -14.03 4.69 -2.67
N GLU A 70 -14.18 6.00 -2.49
CA GLU A 70 -15.15 6.67 -1.62
C GLU A 70 -16.58 6.09 -1.73
N LEU A 71 -17.22 5.84 -0.58
CA LEU A 71 -18.68 5.76 -0.51
C LEU A 71 -19.25 7.19 -0.41
N PHE A 72 -19.31 7.89 -1.54
CA PHE A 72 -20.17 9.06 -1.73
C PHE A 72 -21.63 8.59 -1.68
N ILE A 73 -22.22 8.49 -0.49
CA ILE A 73 -23.67 8.39 -0.32
C ILE A 73 -24.15 9.66 0.39
N ARG A 74 -24.63 10.58 -0.46
CA ARG A 74 -25.61 11.66 -0.31
C ARG A 74 -25.85 12.27 1.09
N PRO A 75 -25.94 13.62 1.19
CA PRO A 75 -26.56 14.25 2.33
C PRO A 75 -28.07 13.94 2.28
N THR A 76 -28.59 13.20 3.25
CA THR A 76 -30.01 13.33 3.60
C THR A 76 -30.10 14.39 4.68
N SER A 77 -30.37 15.61 4.23
CA SER A 77 -31.00 16.65 5.04
C SER A 77 -32.24 16.05 5.71
N PHE A 78 -32.37 16.24 7.02
CA PHE A 78 -33.69 16.34 7.65
C PHE A 78 -34.18 17.78 7.53
#